data_AF-A0A428YK72-F1
#
_entry.id   AF-A0A428YK72-F1
#
_cell.length_a   1.000
_cell.length_b   1.000
_cell.length_c   1.000
_cell.angle_alpha   90.00
_cell.angle_beta   90.00
_cell.angle_gamma   90.00
#
_symmetry.space_group_name_H-M   'P 1'
#
loop_
_entity.id
_entity.type
_entity.pdbx_description
1 polymer ?
#
loop_
_entity_poly.entity_id
_entity_poly.type
_entity_poly.pdbx_seq_one_letter_code
_entity_poly.pdbx_strand_id
1 'polypeptide(L)'
;MAALGTAAVIFTGTAAAADADTAGRASGGVNPRTGGILADYNGRIIDLSQGWAGATVCMEQDDASVRCYDDVAEYRAAEKVSGLDSQPGTLDLSDCKDGYFCIWDNMGWVGYLHGWRAPGNKELADYGLRDRANGVANKRDKEGRLVDFRTFMRDPVLKVPAGHGDPDLGSRDDYPGGGHWRDKADKVELD
;
A
#
# COMPACT_ATOMS: atom_id res chain seq x y z
N MET A 1 43.02 -24.60 -48.79
CA MET A 1 42.63 -23.67 -47.70
C MET A 1 41.13 -23.41 -47.82
N ALA A 2 40.33 -23.99 -46.94
CA ALA A 2 38.95 -23.59 -46.68
C ALA A 2 38.56 -24.17 -45.31
N ALA A 3 38.30 -23.27 -44.36
CA ALA A 3 37.97 -23.57 -42.98
C ALA A 3 36.44 -23.67 -42.83
N LEU A 4 35.96 -24.70 -42.14
CA LEU A 4 34.58 -24.82 -41.69
C LEU A 4 34.62 -25.14 -40.20
N GLY A 5 34.52 -24.10 -39.37
CA GLY A 5 34.36 -24.21 -37.93
C GLY A 5 32.89 -24.10 -37.56
N THR A 6 32.30 -25.22 -37.15
CA THR A 6 30.91 -25.28 -36.65
C THR A 6 30.89 -24.80 -35.21
N ALA A 7 30.38 -23.59 -34.96
CA ALA A 7 30.15 -23.09 -33.61
C ALA A 7 28.77 -23.53 -33.12
N ALA A 8 28.72 -24.33 -32.05
CA ALA A 8 27.50 -24.66 -31.33
C ALA A 8 27.15 -23.52 -30.37
N VAL A 9 25.97 -22.93 -30.51
CA VAL A 9 25.43 -21.92 -29.60
C VAL A 9 24.80 -22.63 -28.41
N ILE A 10 25.35 -22.39 -27.21
CA ILE A 10 24.78 -22.85 -25.95
C ILE A 10 23.64 -21.89 -25.57
N PHE A 11 22.41 -22.39 -25.57
CA PHE A 11 21.28 -21.70 -24.95
C PHE A 11 21.35 -21.90 -23.43
N THR A 12 21.80 -20.90 -22.69
CA THR A 12 21.52 -20.79 -21.25
C THR A 12 20.11 -20.27 -21.07
N GLY A 13 19.16 -21.17 -20.83
CA GLY A 13 17.84 -20.82 -20.32
C GLY A 13 17.95 -20.39 -18.87
N THR A 14 17.76 -19.10 -18.60
CA THR A 14 17.47 -18.58 -17.25
C THR A 14 16.03 -18.05 -17.21
N ALA A 15 15.43 -18.17 -16.03
CA ALA A 15 14.09 -17.73 -15.59
C ALA A 15 12.96 -18.74 -15.81
N ALA A 16 12.06 -18.98 -14.85
CA ALA A 16 11.72 -18.23 -13.65
C ALA A 16 11.50 -19.17 -12.45
N ALA A 17 12.06 -18.83 -11.29
CA ALA A 17 11.51 -19.30 -10.04
C ALA A 17 10.19 -18.53 -9.85
N ALA A 18 9.08 -19.10 -10.30
CA ALA A 18 7.79 -18.68 -9.78
C ALA A 18 7.80 -19.02 -8.28
N ASP A 19 7.64 -18.01 -7.43
CA ASP A 19 7.40 -18.19 -6.00
C ASP A 19 6.19 -19.11 -5.83
N ALA A 20 6.47 -20.40 -5.66
CA ALA A 20 5.47 -21.46 -5.48
C ALA A 20 4.75 -21.36 -4.13
N ASP A 21 5.01 -20.31 -3.35
CA ASP A 21 4.62 -20.24 -1.95
C ASP A 21 3.19 -19.68 -1.74
N THR A 22 2.66 -18.88 -2.67
CA THR A 22 1.30 -18.32 -2.55
C THR A 22 0.21 -19.15 -3.20
N ALA A 23 0.53 -20.24 -3.90
CA ALA A 23 -0.45 -21.12 -4.51
C ALA A 23 -1.32 -21.80 -3.43
N GLY A 24 -2.55 -21.32 -3.27
CA GLY A 24 -3.54 -21.83 -2.31
C GLY A 24 -3.76 -20.97 -1.05
N ARG A 25 -3.09 -19.81 -0.93
CA ARG A 25 -3.37 -18.87 0.17
C ARG A 25 -4.56 -17.97 -0.17
N ALA A 26 -5.26 -17.46 0.85
CA ALA A 26 -6.36 -16.52 0.68
C ALA A 26 -5.86 -15.07 0.85
N SER A 27 -6.43 -14.16 0.07
CA SER A 27 -6.25 -12.73 0.27
C SER A 27 -6.83 -12.28 1.63
N GLY A 28 -6.23 -11.26 2.25
CA GLY A 28 -6.51 -10.82 3.62
C GLY A 28 -5.85 -11.67 4.71
N GLY A 29 -5.25 -12.81 4.33
CA GLY A 29 -4.48 -13.65 5.23
C GLY A 29 -3.09 -13.10 5.52
N VAL A 30 -2.43 -13.69 6.52
CA VAL A 30 -1.03 -13.40 6.87
C VAL A 30 -0.13 -14.47 6.27
N ASN A 31 0.97 -14.07 5.64
CA ASN A 31 2.02 -14.98 5.22
C ASN A 31 2.76 -15.52 6.46
N PRO A 32 2.76 -16.84 6.72
CA PRO A 32 3.37 -17.40 7.92
C PRO A 32 4.90 -17.27 7.98
N ARG A 33 5.56 -16.94 6.86
CA ARG A 33 7.02 -16.79 6.82
C ARG A 33 7.47 -15.37 7.08
N THR A 34 6.73 -14.38 6.57
CA THR A 34 7.12 -12.97 6.61
C THR A 34 6.29 -12.16 7.59
N GLY A 35 5.11 -12.64 7.98
CA GLY A 35 4.10 -11.86 8.69
C GLY A 35 3.32 -10.88 7.79
N GLY A 36 3.66 -10.81 6.50
CA GLY A 36 3.05 -9.86 5.56
C GLY A 36 1.61 -10.17 5.19
N ILE A 37 0.85 -9.14 4.84
CA ILE A 37 -0.52 -9.27 4.38
C ILE A 37 -0.54 -9.76 2.94
N LEU A 38 -1.36 -10.77 2.71
CA LEU A 38 -1.59 -11.35 1.40
C LEU A 38 -2.70 -10.60 0.68
N ALA A 39 -2.48 -10.28 -0.60
CA ALA A 39 -3.44 -9.58 -1.43
C ALA A 39 -3.68 -10.31 -2.75
N ASP A 40 -4.89 -10.18 -3.28
CA ASP A 40 -5.25 -10.60 -4.63
C ASP A 40 -4.83 -9.53 -5.63
N TYR A 41 -4.11 -9.94 -6.66
CA TYR A 41 -3.62 -9.07 -7.71
C TYR A 41 -3.57 -9.84 -9.03
N ASN A 42 -4.37 -9.43 -10.03
CA ASN A 42 -4.42 -10.06 -11.35
C ASN A 42 -4.58 -11.59 -11.30
N GLY A 43 -5.46 -12.08 -10.40
CA GLY A 43 -5.79 -13.49 -10.24
C GLY A 43 -4.73 -14.33 -9.54
N ARG A 44 -3.72 -13.70 -8.92
CA ARG A 44 -2.71 -14.36 -8.08
C ARG A 44 -2.61 -13.68 -6.73
N ILE A 45 -2.08 -14.42 -5.76
CA ILE A 45 -1.82 -13.88 -4.42
C ILE A 45 -0.39 -13.37 -4.33
N ILE A 46 -0.23 -12.16 -3.80
CA ILE A 46 1.04 -11.49 -3.53
C ILE A 46 1.19 -11.21 -2.04
N ASP A 47 2.43 -11.07 -1.57
CA ASP A 47 2.75 -10.66 -0.20
C ASP A 47 3.17 -9.19 -0.21
N LEU A 48 2.35 -8.32 0.36
CA LEU A 48 2.56 -6.87 0.32
C LEU A 48 3.81 -6.42 1.09
N SER A 49 4.25 -7.18 2.10
CA SER A 49 5.49 -6.90 2.82
C SER A 49 6.75 -7.05 1.96
N GLN A 50 6.66 -7.84 0.88
CA GLN A 50 7.73 -8.08 -0.08
C GLN A 50 7.63 -7.15 -1.31
N GLY A 51 6.64 -6.26 -1.33
CA GLY A 51 6.37 -5.34 -2.43
C GLY A 51 5.07 -5.62 -3.17
N TRP A 52 4.61 -4.66 -3.94
CA TRP A 52 3.25 -4.64 -4.51
C TRP A 52 3.16 -5.24 -5.92
N ALA A 53 4.26 -5.82 -6.41
CA ALA A 53 4.35 -6.50 -7.69
C ALA A 53 3.83 -5.69 -8.90
N GLY A 54 3.93 -4.36 -8.84
CA GLY A 54 3.49 -3.42 -9.87
C GLY A 54 2.13 -2.75 -9.58
N ALA A 55 1.37 -3.22 -8.60
CA ALA A 55 0.12 -2.59 -8.21
C ALA A 55 0.37 -1.18 -7.67
N THR A 56 -0.51 -0.22 -8.03
CA THR A 56 -0.47 1.17 -7.55
C THR A 56 -1.50 1.40 -6.44
N VAL A 57 -2.59 0.62 -6.41
CA VAL A 57 -3.64 0.75 -5.41
C VAL A 57 -3.89 -0.61 -4.75
N CYS A 58 -4.05 -0.65 -3.44
CA CYS A 58 -4.51 -1.83 -2.71
C CYS A 58 -5.60 -1.44 -1.71
N MET A 59 -6.76 -2.10 -1.77
CA MET A 59 -7.91 -1.80 -0.93
C MET A 59 -8.36 -3.02 -0.15
N GLU A 60 -8.57 -2.84 1.16
CA GLU A 60 -9.31 -3.78 1.98
C GLU A 60 -10.77 -3.89 1.51
N GLN A 61 -11.25 -5.10 1.36
CA GLN A 61 -12.61 -5.42 0.95
C GLN A 61 -13.49 -5.69 2.18
N ASP A 62 -14.80 -5.79 1.97
CA ASP A 62 -15.76 -5.99 3.05
C ASP A 62 -15.61 -7.34 3.78
N ASP A 63 -15.02 -8.33 3.10
CA ASP A 63 -14.68 -9.65 3.66
C ASP A 63 -13.25 -9.70 4.27
N ALA A 64 -12.63 -8.53 4.47
CA ALA A 64 -11.25 -8.34 4.92
C ALA A 64 -10.17 -8.87 3.97
N SER A 65 -10.54 -9.35 2.77
CA SER A 65 -9.55 -9.58 1.72
C SER A 65 -8.93 -8.25 1.27
N VAL A 66 -7.74 -8.30 0.69
CA VAL A 66 -7.11 -7.12 0.08
C VAL A 66 -7.03 -7.33 -1.42
N ARG A 67 -7.55 -6.38 -2.21
CA ARG A 67 -7.44 -6.41 -3.67
C ARG A 67 -6.57 -5.27 -4.15
N CYS A 68 -5.65 -5.59 -5.05
CA CYS A 68 -4.70 -4.65 -5.62
C CYS A 68 -4.92 -4.46 -7.12
N TYR A 69 -4.59 -3.27 -7.61
CA TYR A 69 -4.80 -2.82 -8.98
C TYR A 69 -3.57 -2.06 -9.46
N ASP A 70 -3.13 -2.32 -10.70
CA ASP A 70 -2.08 -1.57 -11.39
C ASP A 70 -2.64 -0.51 -12.35
N ASP A 71 -3.92 -0.61 -12.72
CA ASP A 71 -4.63 0.39 -13.50
C ASP A 71 -5.64 1.19 -12.64
N VAL A 72 -5.51 2.52 -12.66
CA VAL A 72 -6.35 3.43 -11.87
C VAL A 72 -7.80 3.45 -12.37
N ALA A 73 -8.05 3.27 -13.67
CA ALA A 73 -9.40 3.27 -14.20
C ALA A 73 -10.14 1.97 -13.83
N GLU A 74 -9.46 0.83 -13.87
CA GLU A 74 -9.97 -0.44 -13.37
C GLU A 74 -10.30 -0.35 -11.88
N TYR A 75 -9.36 0.15 -11.07
CA TYR A 75 -9.57 0.42 -9.64
C TYR A 75 -10.84 1.26 -9.41
N ARG A 76 -10.97 2.41 -10.08
CA ARG A 76 -12.13 3.31 -9.92
C ARG A 76 -13.44 2.63 -10.27
N ALA A 77 -13.45 1.85 -11.35
CA ALA A 77 -14.63 1.11 -11.79
C ALA A 77 -15.00 -0.01 -10.80
N ALA A 78 -14.01 -0.77 -10.32
CA ALA A 78 -14.20 -1.89 -9.40
C ALA A 78 -14.67 -1.43 -8.01
N GLU A 79 -14.04 -0.37 -7.48
CA GLU A 79 -14.32 0.17 -6.15
C GLU A 79 -15.45 1.20 -6.14
N LYS A 80 -15.97 1.57 -7.33
CA LYS A 80 -17.03 2.56 -7.54
C LYS A 80 -16.69 3.92 -6.94
N VAL A 81 -15.43 4.32 -7.01
CA VAL A 81 -14.99 5.65 -6.62
C VAL A 81 -14.97 6.56 -7.85
N SER A 82 -15.51 7.76 -7.70
CA SER A 82 -15.56 8.74 -8.79
C SER A 82 -14.34 9.64 -8.73
N GLY A 83 -13.33 9.37 -9.57
CA GLY A 83 -12.15 10.22 -9.75
C GLY A 83 -12.53 11.49 -10.53
N LEU A 84 -13.22 12.43 -9.88
CA LEU A 84 -13.92 13.50 -10.60
C LEU A 84 -13.01 14.61 -11.15
N ASP A 85 -11.74 14.70 -10.77
CA ASP A 85 -10.90 15.84 -11.18
C ASP A 85 -9.43 15.52 -11.49
N SER A 86 -9.03 14.25 -11.51
CA SER A 86 -7.65 13.85 -11.81
C SER A 86 -7.38 13.58 -13.28
N GLN A 87 -6.16 13.90 -13.71
CA GLN A 87 -5.63 13.43 -14.98
C GLN A 87 -5.73 11.89 -15.07
N PRO A 88 -6.02 11.33 -16.24
CA PRO A 88 -6.03 9.88 -16.44
C PRO A 88 -4.75 9.24 -15.89
N GLY A 89 -4.88 8.22 -15.04
CA GLY A 89 -3.75 7.50 -14.46
C GLY A 89 -3.09 8.17 -13.24
N THR A 90 -3.64 9.28 -12.73
CA THR A 90 -3.18 9.90 -11.48
C THR A 90 -4.25 9.75 -10.40
N LEU A 91 -3.80 9.43 -9.17
CA LEU A 91 -4.66 9.33 -7.99
C LEU A 91 -4.84 10.70 -7.32
N ASP A 92 -5.93 10.86 -6.56
CA ASP A 92 -6.17 12.03 -5.71
C ASP A 92 -7.00 11.68 -4.44
N LEU A 93 -7.42 12.69 -3.67
CA LEU A 93 -8.27 12.53 -2.49
C LEU A 93 -9.60 11.81 -2.76
N SER A 94 -10.19 11.99 -3.94
CA SER A 94 -11.45 11.35 -4.34
C SER A 94 -11.28 9.84 -4.55
N ASP A 95 -10.05 9.38 -4.82
CA ASP A 95 -9.70 7.96 -4.83
C ASP A 95 -9.57 7.35 -3.41
N CYS A 96 -9.69 8.11 -2.33
CA CYS A 96 -10.02 7.46 -1.07
C CYS A 96 -11.51 7.14 -1.05
N LYS A 97 -11.87 5.87 -0.92
CA LYS A 97 -13.27 5.42 -0.87
C LYS A 97 -13.96 5.92 0.40
N ASP A 98 -15.24 6.27 0.30
CA ASP A 98 -16.02 6.64 1.49
C ASP A 98 -16.07 5.49 2.49
N GLY A 99 -15.90 5.80 3.78
CA GLY A 99 -15.78 4.80 4.84
C GLY A 99 -14.39 4.17 4.99
N TYR A 100 -13.37 4.68 4.29
CA TYR A 100 -12.00 4.19 4.38
C TYR A 100 -11.05 5.19 5.02
N PHE A 101 -10.02 4.65 5.65
CA PHE A 101 -8.80 5.37 6.00
C PHE A 101 -7.75 5.04 4.96
N CYS A 102 -7.22 6.04 4.28
CA CYS A 102 -6.28 5.89 3.18
C CYS A 102 -4.96 6.58 3.48
N ILE A 103 -3.86 5.95 3.06
CA ILE A 103 -2.55 6.59 3.00
C ILE A 103 -2.00 6.56 1.58
N TRP A 104 -1.19 7.57 1.27
CA TRP A 104 -0.44 7.67 0.03
C TRP A 104 1.03 7.72 0.34
N ASP A 105 1.82 7.11 -0.53
CA ASP A 105 3.28 7.11 -0.38
C ASP A 105 3.96 8.35 -0.96
N ASN A 106 3.21 9.24 -1.60
CA ASN A 106 3.69 10.54 -2.05
C ASN A 106 2.71 11.66 -1.64
N MET A 107 3.21 12.90 -1.61
CA MET A 107 2.43 14.08 -1.26
C MET A 107 1.45 14.48 -2.38
N GLY A 108 0.36 15.14 -2.01
CA GLY A 108 -0.71 15.55 -2.93
C GLY A 108 -1.73 14.46 -3.23
N TRP A 109 -1.80 13.41 -2.41
CA TRP A 109 -2.65 12.23 -2.62
C TRP A 109 -2.35 11.47 -3.92
N VAL A 110 -1.07 11.38 -4.29
CA VAL A 110 -0.59 10.63 -5.47
C VAL A 110 0.35 9.50 -5.04
N GLY A 111 0.79 8.67 -6.00
CA GLY A 111 1.70 7.54 -5.72
C GLY A 111 0.96 6.25 -5.39
N TYR A 112 1.52 5.40 -4.55
CA TYR A 112 0.85 4.19 -4.09
C TYR A 112 -0.22 4.52 -3.05
N LEU A 113 -1.43 4.02 -3.25
CA LEU A 113 -2.57 4.19 -2.34
C LEU A 113 -2.89 2.88 -1.65
N HIS A 114 -2.98 2.90 -0.31
CA HIS A 114 -3.61 1.83 0.45
C HIS A 114 -4.82 2.34 1.23
N GLY A 115 -5.91 1.57 1.27
CA GLY A 115 -7.12 1.90 2.03
C GLY A 115 -7.61 0.77 2.93
N TRP A 116 -7.96 1.11 4.18
CA TRP A 116 -8.56 0.20 5.16
C TRP A 116 -9.95 0.65 5.61
N ARG A 117 -10.86 -0.30 5.80
CA ARG A 117 -12.22 -0.08 6.30
C ARG A 117 -12.46 -0.72 7.65
N ALA A 118 -11.89 -1.88 7.92
CA ALA A 118 -12.10 -2.59 9.17
C ALA A 118 -11.42 -1.82 10.33
N PRO A 119 -11.99 -1.86 11.55
CA PRO A 119 -11.28 -1.40 12.73
C PRO A 119 -10.08 -2.31 13.04
N GLY A 120 -9.21 -1.84 13.94
CA GLY A 120 -8.04 -2.54 14.42
C GLY A 120 -6.72 -1.88 14.04
N ASN A 121 -5.64 -2.58 14.39
CA ASN A 121 -4.28 -2.14 14.12
C ASN A 121 -3.81 -2.68 12.78
N LYS A 122 -3.19 -1.81 11.98
CA LYS A 122 -2.59 -2.15 10.69
C LYS A 122 -1.11 -1.80 10.77
N GLU A 123 -0.26 -2.81 10.96
CA GLU A 123 1.20 -2.62 10.99
C GLU A 123 1.69 -2.37 9.56
N LEU A 124 2.21 -1.18 9.27
CA LEU A 124 2.52 -0.77 7.89
C LEU A 124 3.64 -1.59 7.27
N ALA A 125 4.50 -2.20 8.08
CA ALA A 125 5.51 -3.17 7.61
C ALA A 125 4.88 -4.38 6.91
N ASP A 126 3.74 -4.87 7.42
CA ASP A 126 3.06 -6.04 6.85
C ASP A 126 2.46 -5.74 5.47
N TYR A 127 2.27 -4.45 5.15
CA TYR A 127 1.79 -3.96 3.86
C TYR A 127 2.92 -3.38 2.98
N GLY A 128 4.18 -3.38 3.43
CA GLY A 128 5.29 -2.76 2.69
C GLY A 128 5.24 -1.22 2.63
N LEU A 129 4.58 -0.60 3.61
CA LEU A 129 4.32 0.85 3.71
C LEU A 129 4.99 1.52 4.92
N ARG A 130 5.76 0.77 5.72
CA ARG A 130 6.51 1.30 6.86
C ARG A 130 7.40 2.45 6.40
N ASP A 131 7.36 3.59 7.11
CA ASP A 131 8.18 4.76 6.81
C ASP A 131 7.97 5.31 5.38
N ARG A 132 6.75 5.18 4.83
CA ARG A 132 6.44 5.66 3.47
C ARG A 132 5.23 6.58 3.38
N ALA A 133 4.46 6.75 4.45
CA ALA A 133 3.27 7.60 4.41
C ALA A 133 3.65 9.08 4.24
N ASN A 134 3.13 9.70 3.18
CA ASN A 134 3.35 11.09 2.81
C ASN A 134 2.04 11.89 2.72
N GLY A 135 0.92 11.22 2.43
CA GLY A 135 -0.43 11.79 2.47
C GLY A 135 -1.41 10.86 3.21
N VAL A 136 -2.48 11.41 3.76
CA VAL A 136 -3.49 10.66 4.49
C VAL A 136 -4.89 11.24 4.28
N ALA A 137 -5.91 10.39 4.33
CA ALA A 137 -7.30 10.80 4.36
C ALA A 137 -8.12 9.81 5.19
N ASN A 138 -8.93 10.33 6.09
CA ASN A 138 -9.85 9.54 6.88
C ASN A 138 -11.29 9.88 6.46
N LYS A 139 -11.86 9.07 5.57
CA LYS A 139 -13.27 9.16 5.15
C LYS A 139 -14.19 8.27 5.97
N ARG A 140 -13.72 7.77 7.12
CA ARG A 140 -14.56 7.09 8.11
C ARG A 140 -15.32 8.12 8.94
N ASP A 141 -16.29 7.63 9.71
CA ASP A 141 -17.08 8.39 10.68
C ASP A 141 -16.41 8.49 12.07
N LYS A 142 -15.26 7.83 12.25
CA LYS A 142 -14.46 7.82 13.48
C LYS A 142 -13.03 8.31 13.26
N GLU A 143 -12.36 8.70 14.34
CA GLU A 143 -10.93 9.05 14.32
C GLU A 143 -10.08 7.84 13.93
N GLY A 144 -9.07 8.08 13.09
CA GLY A 144 -7.98 7.15 12.85
C GLY A 144 -6.65 7.78 13.28
N ARG A 145 -5.62 6.96 13.45
CA ARG A 145 -4.32 7.42 13.96
C ARG A 145 -3.17 6.86 13.15
N LEU A 146 -2.16 7.70 12.92
CA LEU A 146 -0.82 7.25 12.52
C LEU A 146 0.07 7.21 13.75
N VAL A 147 0.82 6.12 13.90
CA VAL A 147 1.72 5.90 15.03
C VAL A 147 3.12 5.64 14.49
N ASP A 148 4.11 6.27 15.10
CA ASP A 148 5.55 6.07 14.85
C ASP A 148 6.14 5.34 16.07
N PHE A 149 6.77 4.18 15.86
CA PHE A 149 7.33 3.40 16.95
C PHE A 149 8.75 3.82 17.29
N ARG A 150 8.96 4.22 18.55
CA ARG A 150 10.27 4.64 19.03
C ARG A 150 10.80 3.68 20.08
N THR A 151 12.09 3.40 20.01
CA THR A 151 12.78 2.68 21.10
C THR A 151 13.02 3.63 22.28
N PHE A 152 12.74 3.15 23.50
CA PHE A 152 13.01 3.86 24.76
C PHE A 152 12.33 5.24 24.92
N MET A 153 11.30 5.54 24.14
CA MET A 153 10.52 6.78 24.21
C MET A 153 9.03 6.48 24.01
N ARG A 154 8.17 7.46 24.33
CA ARG A 154 6.75 7.36 24.00
C ARG A 154 6.56 7.52 22.49
N ASP A 155 5.76 6.63 21.92
CA ASP A 155 5.38 6.68 20.50
C ASP A 155 4.55 7.94 20.20
N PRO A 156 4.96 8.74 19.19
CA PRO A 156 4.13 9.78 18.62
C PRO A 156 2.85 9.22 18.05
N VAL A 157 1.79 10.03 18.14
CA VAL A 157 0.50 9.71 17.55
C VAL A 157 -0.01 10.94 16.82
N LEU A 158 -0.24 10.82 15.52
CA LEU A 158 -0.98 11.79 14.74
C LEU A 158 -2.42 11.34 14.67
N LYS A 159 -3.32 12.15 15.22
CA LYS A 159 -4.75 11.93 15.08
C LYS A 159 -5.22 12.50 13.75
N VAL A 160 -6.00 11.71 13.03
CA VAL A 160 -6.66 12.12 11.79
C VAL A 160 -8.17 12.03 12.03
N PRO A 161 -8.84 13.17 12.32
CA PRO A 161 -10.26 13.18 12.61
C PRO A 161 -11.11 12.63 11.46
N ALA A 162 -12.32 12.19 11.77
CA ALA A 162 -13.30 11.78 10.76
C ALA A 162 -13.51 12.88 9.71
N GLY A 163 -13.58 12.50 8.44
CA GLY A 163 -13.76 13.39 7.29
C GLY A 163 -12.58 14.31 6.97
N HIS A 164 -11.41 14.15 7.63
CA HIS A 164 -10.24 15.00 7.38
C HIS A 164 -9.17 14.27 6.57
N GLY A 165 -8.35 15.03 5.85
CA GLY A 165 -7.17 14.52 5.17
C GLY A 165 -6.07 15.57 5.14
N ASP A 166 -4.86 15.10 4.90
CA ASP A 166 -3.66 15.91 4.78
C ASP A 166 -2.90 15.47 3.51
N PRO A 167 -2.76 16.33 2.49
CA PRO A 167 -2.02 15.98 1.29
C PRO A 167 -0.51 15.92 1.53
N ASP A 168 0.02 16.54 2.59
CA ASP A 168 1.46 16.59 2.84
C ASP A 168 1.77 16.52 4.34
N LEU A 169 2.04 15.30 4.81
CA LEU A 169 2.50 15.04 6.17
C LEU A 169 3.86 15.70 6.49
N GLY A 170 4.58 16.17 5.48
CA GLY A 170 5.77 17.01 5.64
C GLY A 170 5.47 18.42 6.12
N SER A 171 4.25 18.91 5.92
CA SER A 171 3.79 20.22 6.42
C SER A 171 3.34 20.19 7.88
N ARG A 172 3.27 18.99 8.48
CA ARG A 172 2.86 18.77 9.86
C ARG A 172 4.04 18.90 10.81
N ASP A 173 4.31 20.12 11.25
CA ASP A 173 5.40 20.45 12.16
C ASP A 173 5.14 20.11 13.64
N ASP A 174 4.02 19.44 13.94
CA ASP A 174 3.62 19.03 15.30
C ASP A 174 4.25 17.69 15.74
N TYR A 175 5.26 17.21 15.01
CA TYR A 175 5.98 15.99 15.34
C TYR A 175 6.79 16.15 16.65
N PRO A 176 6.63 15.28 17.66
CA PRO A 176 7.28 15.43 18.96
C PRO A 176 8.82 15.40 18.87
N GLY A 177 9.47 16.49 19.33
CA GLY A 177 10.91 16.68 19.23
C GLY A 177 11.36 17.53 18.04
N GLY A 178 10.41 18.04 17.25
CA GLY A 178 10.66 18.84 16.04
C GLY A 178 10.73 17.97 14.77
N GLY A 179 10.50 18.60 13.62
CA GLY A 179 10.41 17.92 12.32
C GLY A 179 8.96 17.67 11.90
N HIS A 180 8.76 16.67 11.05
CA HIS A 180 7.47 16.42 10.41
C HIS A 180 7.09 14.94 10.37
N TRP A 181 5.84 14.64 10.01
CA TRP A 181 5.26 13.29 9.96
C TRP A 181 5.57 12.48 8.70
N ARG A 182 6.17 13.11 7.68
CA ARG A 182 6.56 12.41 6.45
C ARG A 182 7.48 11.22 6.71
N ASP A 183 7.15 10.07 6.12
CA ASP A 183 7.95 8.84 6.19
C ASP A 183 8.22 8.39 7.64
N LYS A 184 7.27 8.65 8.56
CA LYS A 184 7.39 8.30 9.99
C LYS A 184 6.42 7.25 10.47
N ALA A 185 5.29 7.09 9.78
CA ALA A 185 4.26 6.18 10.26
C ALA A 185 4.72 4.73 10.14
N ASP A 186 4.57 3.99 11.23
CA ASP A 186 4.81 2.55 11.34
C ASP A 186 3.50 1.77 11.42
N LYS A 187 2.44 2.39 11.94
CA LYS A 187 1.15 1.74 12.17
C LYS A 187 -0.01 2.70 11.95
N VAL A 188 -1.13 2.15 11.49
CA VAL A 188 -2.45 2.79 11.49
C VAL A 188 -3.33 2.13 12.56
N GLU A 189 -3.99 2.94 13.40
CA GLU A 189 -5.00 2.46 14.37
C GLU A 189 -6.38 3.01 14.02
N LEU A 190 -7.37 2.12 13.96
CA LEU A 190 -8.74 2.45 13.52
C LEU A 190 -9.78 1.94 14.52
N ASP A 191 -10.65 2.83 15.00
CA ASP A 191 -11.75 2.52 15.93
C ASP A 191 -13.06 2.12 15.23
#